data_AF-A0A951D039-F1
#
_entry.id   AF-A0A951D039-F1
#
_cell.length_a   1.000
_cell.length_b   1.000
_cell.length_c   1.000
_cell.angle_alpha   90.00
_cell.angle_beta   90.00
_cell.angle_gamma   90.00
#
_symmetry.space_group_name_H-M   'P 1'
#
loop_
_entity.id
_entity.type
_entity.pdbx_description
1 polymer ?
#
loop_
_entity_poly.entity_id
_entity_poly.type
_entity_poly.pdbx_seq_one_letter_code
_entity_poly.pdbx_strand_id
1 'polypeptide(L)'
;MGKRVGALVASVAVACSALCAVPGVAAASSMPRFGPNVIVFTATMSQAAIQTKLNEIATQQVPDQFGQQRYAVFFAPGTYGSAADPLIFQVGYYTQVSGLGAHPGDVVVNGAIDVFNQCPPSPGPCEGLANFWRSVSNLTLNVSLPKSPPTYVPDNGENAACRNSNEMWAVSQAAPMRRVIMNGTVTLQDYCNQGFVSGGFFADDEFNGGVVINAGQQQFFTRNSNVDSWTNSVWNQVFLGDNGAPTADFGKTNQYTVLPTTPLSQSEPFLYTDPTGDYNVFVPAVQHNSVGPSYAGGAEAGRSIPIRRFFIANPSTPVWAINAALAFGRNLILTPGVYD
;
A
#
# COMPACT_ATOMS: atom_id res chain seq x y z
N MET A 1 -82.97 -38.25 -11.61
CA MET A 1 -81.57 -37.93 -11.99
C MET A 1 -81.06 -36.85 -11.05
N GLY A 2 -80.03 -37.16 -10.25
CA GLY A 2 -79.11 -36.33 -9.42
C GLY A 2 -79.59 -35.00 -8.80
N LYS A 3 -79.28 -34.59 -7.56
CA LYS A 3 -78.18 -34.87 -6.61
C LYS A 3 -78.67 -34.36 -5.23
N ARG A 4 -78.58 -35.18 -4.17
CA ARG A 4 -77.64 -35.12 -3.02
C ARG A 4 -77.57 -33.80 -2.22
N VAL A 5 -77.90 -34.02 -0.95
CA VAL A 5 -77.94 -33.20 0.27
C VAL A 5 -76.54 -32.87 0.81
N GLY A 6 -76.47 -31.77 1.57
CA GLY A 6 -75.55 -31.55 2.69
C GLY A 6 -74.59 -30.38 2.48
N ALA A 7 -74.20 -29.58 3.48
CA ALA A 7 -74.61 -29.41 4.85
C ALA A 7 -74.02 -28.05 5.29
N LEU A 8 -74.68 -27.39 6.24
CA LEU A 8 -74.27 -26.13 6.85
C LEU A 8 -73.12 -26.37 7.85
N VAL A 9 -72.03 -25.61 7.77
CA VAL A 9 -71.09 -25.44 8.90
C VAL A 9 -70.67 -23.96 8.95
N ALA A 10 -70.96 -23.32 10.08
CA ALA A 10 -70.53 -21.98 10.42
C ALA A 10 -69.18 -22.04 11.15
N SER A 11 -68.27 -21.12 10.83
CA SER A 11 -67.01 -20.95 11.57
C SER A 11 -66.63 -19.47 11.68
N VAL A 12 -66.84 -18.98 12.90
CA VAL A 12 -66.25 -17.86 13.66
C VAL A 12 -65.07 -17.10 13.04
N ALA A 13 -65.18 -15.78 13.06
CA ALA A 13 -64.10 -14.82 12.82
C ALA A 13 -63.16 -14.70 14.03
N VAL A 14 -61.85 -14.65 13.79
CA VAL A 14 -60.87 -14.05 14.72
C VAL A 14 -59.86 -13.23 13.89
N ALA A 15 -59.97 -11.91 14.00
CA ALA A 15 -58.88 -11.01 13.68
C ALA A 15 -57.96 -10.93 14.90
N CYS A 16 -56.66 -11.20 14.73
CA CYS A 16 -55.65 -10.80 15.70
C CYS A 16 -54.33 -10.51 14.97
N SER A 17 -54.06 -9.23 14.80
CA SER A 17 -52.79 -8.66 14.38
C SER A 17 -51.73 -8.89 15.47
N ALA A 18 -50.65 -9.58 15.11
CA ALA A 18 -49.41 -9.57 15.86
C ALA A 18 -48.27 -9.19 14.91
N LEU A 19 -47.84 -7.92 14.98
CA LEU A 19 -46.56 -7.49 14.44
C LEU A 19 -45.46 -8.22 15.22
N CYS A 20 -44.85 -9.24 14.63
CA CYS A 20 -43.53 -9.68 15.07
C CYS A 20 -42.52 -8.64 14.60
N ALA A 21 -42.24 -7.66 15.45
CA ALA A 21 -41.01 -6.89 15.36
C ALA A 21 -39.85 -7.87 15.58
N VAL A 22 -39.18 -8.25 14.49
CA VAL A 22 -37.90 -8.96 14.56
C VAL A 22 -36.92 -7.98 15.22
N PRO A 23 -36.28 -8.31 16.36
CA PRO A 23 -35.27 -7.45 16.93
C PRO A 23 -34.19 -7.30 15.87
N GLY A 24 -33.96 -6.07 15.43
CA GLY A 24 -32.82 -5.73 14.62
C GLY A 24 -31.58 -6.17 15.38
N VAL A 25 -30.97 -7.26 14.95
CA VAL A 25 -29.57 -7.52 15.24
C VAL A 25 -28.87 -6.35 14.58
N ALA A 26 -28.57 -5.31 15.36
CA ALA A 26 -27.53 -4.36 15.01
C ALA A 26 -26.34 -5.25 14.63
N ALA A 27 -26.03 -5.31 13.35
CA ALA A 27 -24.86 -5.98 12.87
C ALA A 27 -23.70 -5.20 13.48
N ALA A 28 -23.26 -5.60 14.67
CA ALA A 28 -21.95 -5.26 15.15
C ALA A 28 -21.03 -5.67 14.00
N SER A 29 -20.41 -4.68 13.35
CA SER A 29 -19.49 -4.94 12.25
C SER A 29 -18.38 -5.78 12.85
N SER A 30 -18.48 -7.10 12.70
CA SER A 30 -17.41 -7.99 13.07
C SER A 30 -16.29 -7.62 12.13
N MET A 31 -15.30 -6.91 12.64
CA MET A 31 -14.08 -6.55 11.93
C MET A 31 -13.68 -7.71 11.04
N PRO A 32 -13.44 -7.48 9.73
CA PRO A 32 -13.06 -8.57 8.84
C PRO A 32 -11.84 -9.28 9.43
N ARG A 33 -11.92 -10.60 9.52
CA ARG A 33 -10.84 -11.39 10.12
C ARG A 33 -9.71 -11.55 9.10
N PHE A 34 -8.86 -10.55 9.00
CA PHE A 34 -7.69 -10.55 8.12
C PHE A 34 -6.52 -11.41 8.63
N GLY A 35 -6.63 -11.97 9.83
CA GLY A 35 -5.59 -12.81 10.43
C GLY A 35 -4.50 -12.00 11.13
N PRO A 36 -3.55 -12.68 11.80
CA PRO A 36 -2.56 -12.05 12.69
C PRO A 36 -1.47 -11.27 11.95
N ASN A 37 -1.28 -11.51 10.66
CA ASN A 37 -0.25 -10.89 9.84
C ASN A 37 -0.71 -9.58 9.18
N VAL A 38 -1.96 -9.18 9.46
CA VAL A 38 -2.50 -7.89 9.06
C VAL A 38 -2.54 -6.98 10.29
N ILE A 39 -1.66 -5.98 10.29
CA ILE A 39 -1.46 -5.04 11.39
C ILE A 39 -2.15 -3.74 11.00
N VAL A 40 -3.11 -3.29 11.80
CA VAL A 40 -3.82 -2.03 11.55
C VAL A 40 -3.53 -1.06 12.69
N PHE A 41 -2.77 -0.01 12.39
CA PHE A 41 -2.52 1.08 13.32
C PHE A 41 -3.62 2.13 13.22
N THR A 42 -4.04 2.68 14.35
CA THR A 42 -4.98 3.81 14.41
C THR A 42 -4.30 5.00 15.08
N ALA A 43 -4.72 6.22 14.75
CA ALA A 43 -4.13 7.44 15.31
C ALA A 43 -4.32 7.59 16.84
N THR A 44 -5.15 6.75 17.47
CA THR A 44 -5.33 6.71 18.93
C THR A 44 -4.28 5.84 19.63
N MET A 45 -3.56 4.99 18.90
CA MET A 45 -2.44 4.23 19.46
C MET A 45 -1.27 5.17 19.76
N SER A 46 -0.54 4.91 20.84
CA SER A 46 0.65 5.70 21.13
C SER A 46 1.71 5.47 20.07
N GLN A 47 2.41 6.54 19.69
CA GLN A 47 3.50 6.47 18.71
C GLN A 47 4.57 5.44 19.10
N ALA A 48 4.93 5.37 20.39
CA ALA A 48 5.89 4.39 20.88
C ALA A 48 5.44 2.93 20.65
N ALA A 49 4.15 2.64 20.78
CA ALA A 49 3.62 1.30 20.50
C ALA A 49 3.66 0.98 19.00
N ILE A 50 3.30 1.94 18.15
CA ILE A 50 3.39 1.81 16.68
C ILE A 50 4.84 1.57 16.27
N GLN A 51 5.77 2.42 16.74
CA GLN A 51 7.20 2.32 16.47
C GLN A 51 7.77 0.97 16.92
N THR A 52 7.40 0.50 18.12
CA THR A 52 7.83 -0.80 18.63
C THR A 52 7.38 -1.92 17.70
N LYS A 53 6.11 -1.89 17.26
CA LYS A 53 5.58 -2.94 16.40
C LYS A 53 6.21 -2.94 15.01
N LEU A 54 6.45 -1.76 14.44
CA LEU A 54 7.16 -1.61 13.17
C LEU A 54 8.60 -2.13 13.27
N ASN A 55 9.30 -1.82 14.37
CA ASN A 55 10.64 -2.31 14.63
C ASN A 55 10.70 -3.84 14.78
N GLU A 56 9.69 -4.47 15.43
CA GLU A 56 9.57 -5.93 15.51
C GLU A 56 9.44 -6.56 14.12
N ILE A 57 8.62 -5.98 13.25
CA ILE A 57 8.42 -6.47 11.88
C ILE A 57 9.70 -6.28 11.07
N ALA A 58 10.33 -5.09 11.13
CA ALA A 58 11.57 -4.79 10.44
C ALA A 58 12.70 -5.74 10.86
N THR A 59 12.84 -6.01 12.16
CA THR A 59 13.84 -6.96 12.69
C THR A 59 13.69 -8.36 12.08
N GLN A 60 12.45 -8.81 11.85
CA GLN A 60 12.18 -10.09 11.22
C GLN A 60 12.40 -10.02 9.71
N GLN A 61 11.85 -9.00 9.06
CA GLN A 61 11.70 -8.97 7.60
C GLN A 61 12.88 -8.38 6.85
N VAL A 62 13.68 -7.48 7.43
CA VAL A 62 14.83 -6.89 6.71
C VAL A 62 15.85 -7.94 6.27
N PRO A 63 16.26 -8.92 7.10
CA PRO A 63 17.19 -9.96 6.66
C PRO A 63 16.52 -11.17 5.96
N ASP A 64 15.18 -11.25 5.92
CA ASP A 64 14.46 -12.48 5.59
C ASP A 64 14.11 -12.62 4.09
N GLN A 65 15.13 -12.76 3.24
CA GLN A 65 14.93 -12.84 1.79
C GLN A 65 14.06 -14.04 1.37
N PHE A 66 14.23 -15.20 2.01
CA PHE A 66 13.58 -16.45 1.59
C PHE A 66 12.67 -17.09 2.64
N GLY A 67 12.42 -16.42 3.75
CA GLY A 67 11.47 -16.91 4.74
C GLY A 67 10.03 -16.83 4.26
N GLN A 68 9.17 -17.43 5.07
CA GLN A 68 7.75 -17.63 4.78
C GLN A 68 6.88 -16.53 5.40
N GLN A 69 7.48 -15.68 6.24
CA GLN A 69 6.81 -14.62 6.97
C GLN A 69 6.36 -13.53 5.99
N ARG A 70 5.12 -13.06 6.16
CA ARG A 70 4.47 -12.05 5.30
C ARG A 70 3.74 -11.08 6.21
N TYR A 71 3.80 -9.78 5.91
CA TYR A 71 3.08 -8.77 6.68
C TYR A 71 2.36 -7.78 5.78
N ALA A 72 1.13 -7.42 6.18
CA ALA A 72 0.45 -6.24 5.70
C ALA A 72 0.29 -5.24 6.83
N VAL A 73 0.97 -4.11 6.71
CA VAL A 73 0.92 -3.01 7.66
C VAL A 73 0.00 -1.94 7.08
N PHE A 74 -1.06 -1.64 7.82
CA PHE A 74 -2.05 -0.65 7.46
C PHE A 74 -2.10 0.48 8.47
N PHE A 75 -2.21 1.70 7.98
CA PHE A 75 -2.50 2.89 8.77
C PHE A 75 -3.94 3.33 8.48
N ALA A 76 -4.80 3.34 9.49
CA ALA A 76 -6.13 3.94 9.38
C ALA A 76 -6.02 5.46 9.09
N PRO A 77 -7.08 6.10 8.56
CA PRO A 77 -7.10 7.55 8.38
C PRO A 77 -6.67 8.29 9.66
N GLY A 78 -5.74 9.23 9.51
CA GLY A 78 -5.13 9.96 10.61
C GLY A 78 -3.69 10.40 10.34
N THR A 79 -3.07 11.00 11.37
CA THR A 79 -1.68 11.47 11.32
C THR A 79 -0.82 10.70 12.31
N TYR A 80 0.36 10.28 11.87
CA TYR A 80 1.31 9.44 12.58
C TYR A 80 2.68 10.12 12.57
N GLY A 81 3.36 10.16 13.72
CA GLY A 81 4.59 10.94 13.85
C GLY A 81 4.35 12.45 13.88
N SER A 82 5.38 13.20 14.23
CA SER A 82 5.41 14.66 14.21
C SER A 82 6.82 15.16 13.88
N ALA A 83 6.98 16.46 13.62
CA ALA A 83 8.32 17.03 13.42
C ALA A 83 9.24 16.91 14.66
N ALA A 84 8.66 16.86 15.86
CA ALA A 84 9.41 16.74 17.12
C ALA A 84 9.73 15.29 17.50
N ASP A 85 8.83 14.37 17.14
CA ASP A 85 8.95 12.93 17.36
C ASP A 85 8.49 12.24 16.08
N PRO A 86 9.37 12.05 15.07
CA PRO A 86 9.01 11.47 13.79
C PRO A 86 8.86 9.94 13.88
N LEU A 87 8.01 9.37 13.04
CA LEU A 87 7.84 7.92 12.91
C LEU A 87 8.78 7.39 11.82
N ILE A 88 9.85 6.69 12.20
CA ILE A 88 10.90 6.23 11.28
C ILE A 88 11.06 4.73 11.39
N PHE A 89 10.94 4.00 10.30
CA PHE A 89 11.06 2.54 10.32
C PHE A 89 11.52 2.00 8.97
N GLN A 90 12.12 0.81 9.00
CA GLN A 90 12.53 0.12 7.78
C GLN A 90 11.42 -0.81 7.27
N VAL A 91 11.31 -0.93 5.95
CA VAL A 91 10.45 -1.92 5.28
C VAL A 91 11.32 -3.06 4.78
N GLY A 92 11.15 -4.24 5.39
CA GLY A 92 11.87 -5.45 5.00
C GLY A 92 11.22 -6.21 3.84
N TYR A 93 11.73 -7.42 3.56
CA TYR A 93 11.13 -8.35 2.61
C TYR A 93 9.68 -8.66 2.98
N TYR A 94 8.88 -9.00 1.97
CA TYR A 94 7.48 -9.42 2.08
C TYR A 94 6.58 -8.58 2.99
N THR A 95 6.84 -7.27 3.02
CA THR A 95 6.10 -6.31 3.83
C THR A 95 5.44 -5.30 2.90
N GLN A 96 4.12 -5.22 2.95
CA GLN A 96 3.39 -4.09 2.36
C GLN A 96 3.04 -3.08 3.44
N VAL A 97 3.18 -1.80 3.11
CA VAL A 97 2.76 -0.66 3.94
C VAL A 97 1.70 0.13 3.17
N SER A 98 0.53 0.38 3.76
CA SER A 98 -0.52 1.13 3.08
C SER A 98 -1.36 1.98 4.02
N GLY A 99 -1.82 3.13 3.54
CA GLY A 99 -2.93 3.82 4.18
C GLY A 99 -4.28 3.17 3.83
N LEU A 100 -5.24 3.25 4.75
CA LEU A 100 -6.64 2.85 4.57
C LEU A 100 -7.54 4.06 4.26
N GLY A 101 -6.96 5.14 3.73
CA GLY A 101 -7.69 6.30 3.22
C GLY A 101 -8.42 6.01 1.91
N ALA A 102 -9.49 6.75 1.63
CA ALA A 102 -10.03 6.79 0.26
C ALA A 102 -9.12 7.63 -0.65
N HIS A 103 -8.39 8.57 -0.05
CA HIS A 103 -7.38 9.42 -0.66
C HIS A 103 -6.05 9.25 0.09
N PRO A 104 -4.87 9.32 -0.58
CA PRO A 104 -3.59 9.20 0.12
C PRO A 104 -3.37 10.27 1.20
N GLY A 105 -3.94 11.46 1.00
CA GLY A 105 -3.98 12.53 2.00
C GLY A 105 -4.73 12.23 3.30
N ASP A 106 -5.55 11.19 3.35
CA ASP A 106 -6.28 10.81 4.58
C ASP A 106 -5.36 10.14 5.62
N VAL A 107 -4.19 9.66 5.20
CA VAL A 107 -3.20 9.01 6.04
C VAL A 107 -1.87 9.74 5.90
N VAL A 108 -1.45 10.43 6.96
CA VAL A 108 -0.22 11.23 6.96
C VAL A 108 0.80 10.61 7.90
N VAL A 109 1.99 10.30 7.38
CA VAL A 109 3.15 9.90 8.16
C VAL A 109 4.15 11.05 8.16
N ASN A 110 4.52 11.57 9.33
CA ASN A 110 5.64 12.50 9.49
C ASN A 110 6.86 11.72 9.97
N GLY A 111 7.82 11.49 9.08
CA GLY A 111 8.96 10.64 9.37
C GLY A 111 9.64 10.11 8.12
N ALA A 112 9.99 8.81 8.12
CA ALA A 112 10.64 8.12 7.00
C ALA A 112 10.25 6.63 6.94
N ILE A 113 10.18 6.06 5.74
CA ILE A 113 9.75 4.67 5.46
C ILE A 113 10.87 3.97 4.66
N ASP A 114 11.97 3.74 5.35
CA ASP A 114 13.24 3.47 4.70
C ASP A 114 13.40 2.04 4.17
N VAL A 115 14.16 1.93 3.09
CA VAL A 115 14.78 0.71 2.57
C VAL A 115 16.24 1.03 2.31
N PHE A 116 17.13 0.43 3.11
CA PHE A 116 18.58 0.50 2.96
C PHE A 116 19.12 -0.72 2.22
N ASN A 117 20.39 -0.67 1.79
CA ASN A 117 21.06 -1.81 1.17
C ASN A 117 21.14 -3.02 2.12
N GLN A 118 21.20 -4.22 1.54
CA GLN A 118 21.44 -5.45 2.30
C GLN A 118 22.94 -5.62 2.51
N CYS A 119 23.35 -5.81 3.75
CA CYS A 119 24.73 -6.11 4.13
C CYS A 119 24.86 -7.59 4.46
N PRO A 120 25.51 -8.41 3.62
CA PRO A 120 25.73 -9.82 3.95
C PRO A 120 26.63 -9.94 5.19
N PRO A 121 26.52 -11.03 5.97
CA PRO A 121 27.54 -11.37 6.95
C PRO A 121 28.90 -11.46 6.26
N SER A 122 29.89 -10.74 6.82
CA SER A 122 31.22 -10.57 6.22
C SER A 122 31.83 -11.87 5.66
N PRO A 123 32.47 -11.87 4.47
CA PRO A 123 32.80 -10.70 3.64
C PRO A 123 31.79 -10.44 2.50
N GLY A 124 31.39 -9.19 2.29
CA GLY A 124 30.66 -8.75 1.09
C GLY A 124 30.29 -7.27 1.15
N PRO A 125 30.15 -6.58 0.00
CA PRO A 125 29.66 -5.20 -0.03
C PRO A 125 28.18 -5.17 0.37
N CYS A 126 27.74 -4.06 0.95
CA CYS A 126 26.32 -3.82 1.11
C CYS A 126 25.74 -3.35 -0.21
N GLU A 127 24.67 -4.00 -0.69
CA GLU A 127 24.06 -3.69 -1.98
C GLU A 127 22.54 -3.88 -1.97
N GLY A 128 21.85 -3.09 -2.77
CA GLY A 128 20.39 -3.08 -2.87
C GLY A 128 19.86 -3.97 -3.99
N LEU A 129 20.73 -4.71 -4.69
CA LEU A 129 20.37 -5.64 -5.76
C LEU A 129 19.39 -6.74 -5.34
N ALA A 130 19.27 -6.99 -4.03
CA ALA A 130 18.36 -7.98 -3.46
C ALA A 130 17.14 -7.37 -2.75
N ASN A 131 16.96 -6.04 -2.72
CA ASN A 131 15.84 -5.41 -2.03
C ASN A 131 14.51 -5.56 -2.78
N PHE A 132 13.94 -6.77 -2.68
CA PHE A 132 12.72 -7.17 -3.38
C PHE A 132 11.49 -7.19 -2.47
N TRP A 133 10.35 -7.45 -3.12
CA TRP A 133 9.10 -7.94 -2.52
C TRP A 133 8.59 -7.11 -1.35
N ARG A 134 8.41 -5.81 -1.55
CA ARG A 134 7.84 -4.89 -0.55
C ARG A 134 7.02 -3.82 -1.24
N SER A 135 6.24 -3.04 -0.51
CA SER A 135 5.53 -1.93 -1.13
C SER A 135 5.17 -0.85 -0.13
N VAL A 136 4.97 0.36 -0.64
CA VAL A 136 4.33 1.46 0.08
C VAL A 136 3.22 2.05 -0.79
N SER A 137 2.05 2.30 -0.21
CA SER A 137 0.93 2.82 -0.99
C SER A 137 -0.09 3.64 -0.22
N ASN A 138 -0.85 4.46 -0.96
CA ASN A 138 -2.06 5.15 -0.50
C ASN A 138 -1.88 5.95 0.80
N LEU A 139 -0.80 6.72 0.90
CA LEU A 139 -0.51 7.57 2.06
C LEU A 139 0.27 8.83 1.65
N THR A 140 0.25 9.84 2.51
CA THR A 140 1.17 10.98 2.46
C THR A 140 2.34 10.75 3.38
N LEU A 141 3.56 10.87 2.86
CA LEU A 141 4.79 10.90 3.64
C LEU A 141 5.36 12.32 3.65
N ASN A 142 5.33 12.94 4.82
CA ASN A 142 6.09 14.16 5.09
C ASN A 142 7.47 13.75 5.61
N VAL A 143 8.49 13.86 4.76
CA VAL A 143 9.86 13.49 5.12
C VAL A 143 10.33 14.38 6.26
N SER A 144 10.51 13.78 7.44
CA SER A 144 10.86 14.49 8.68
C SER A 144 11.89 13.68 9.45
N LEU A 145 13.15 14.08 9.33
CA LEU A 145 14.27 13.40 10.00
C LEU A 145 14.73 14.20 11.23
N PRO A 146 14.96 13.53 12.38
CA PRO A 146 15.41 14.20 13.59
C PRO A 146 16.84 14.74 13.43
N LYS A 147 17.19 15.78 14.19
CA LYS A 147 18.55 16.36 14.19
C LYS A 147 19.61 15.35 14.65
N SER A 148 19.26 14.54 15.65
CA SER A 148 20.08 13.42 16.10
C SER A 148 19.55 12.16 15.42
N PRO A 149 20.36 11.44 14.63
CA PRO A 149 19.91 10.24 13.94
C PRO A 149 19.27 9.23 14.90
N PRO A 150 18.14 8.61 14.52
CA PRO A 150 17.52 7.60 15.36
C PRO A 150 18.37 6.33 15.38
N THR A 151 18.12 5.47 16.36
CA THR A 151 18.59 4.08 16.31
C THR A 151 17.72 3.33 15.31
N TYR A 152 18.24 3.13 14.09
CA TYR A 152 17.58 2.35 13.06
C TYR A 152 17.48 0.88 13.47
N VAL A 153 16.33 0.26 13.16
CA VAL A 153 16.04 -1.14 13.52
C VAL A 153 15.61 -1.93 12.27
N PRO A 154 16.33 -3.00 11.92
CA PRO A 154 17.63 -3.42 12.46
C PRO A 154 18.74 -2.42 12.11
N ASP A 155 19.84 -2.42 12.87
CA ASP A 155 21.01 -1.62 12.50
C ASP A 155 21.69 -2.24 11.26
N ASN A 156 21.93 -1.43 10.24
CA ASN A 156 22.66 -1.83 9.02
C ASN A 156 24.17 -1.51 9.10
N GLY A 157 24.65 -0.99 10.24
CA GLY A 157 26.07 -0.71 10.48
C GLY A 157 26.61 0.52 9.73
N GLU A 158 25.75 1.28 9.06
CA GLU A 158 26.11 2.49 8.31
C GLU A 158 26.37 3.71 9.20
N ASN A 159 26.98 4.73 8.60
CA ASN A 159 27.11 6.03 9.23
C ASN A 159 25.72 6.62 9.54
N ALA A 160 25.39 6.75 10.82
CA ALA A 160 24.09 7.20 11.29
C ALA A 160 23.67 8.58 10.74
N ALA A 161 24.60 9.51 10.61
CA ALA A 161 24.31 10.84 10.06
C ALA A 161 24.04 10.79 8.55
N CYS A 162 24.73 9.91 7.82
CA CYS A 162 24.51 9.71 6.40
C CYS A 162 23.12 9.12 6.13
N ARG A 163 22.75 8.02 6.79
CA ARG A 163 21.44 7.38 6.58
C ARG A 163 20.27 8.26 7.05
N ASN A 164 20.49 9.20 7.97
CA ASN A 164 19.52 10.20 8.41
C ASN A 164 19.65 11.52 7.61
N SER A 165 19.50 11.47 6.29
CA SER A 165 19.62 12.68 5.44
C SER A 165 18.49 12.87 4.43
N ASN A 166 17.89 11.78 3.94
CA ASN A 166 16.74 11.79 3.04
C ASN A 166 15.87 10.56 3.33
N GLU A 167 14.68 10.52 2.76
CA GLU A 167 13.95 9.25 2.64
C GLU A 167 14.76 8.30 1.74
N MET A 168 14.98 7.06 2.20
CA MET A 168 15.77 6.08 1.47
C MET A 168 14.86 5.00 0.90
N TRP A 169 14.77 4.91 -0.43
CA TRP A 169 14.02 3.87 -1.11
C TRP A 169 14.94 3.06 -2.03
N ALA A 170 15.98 2.44 -1.45
CA ALA A 170 17.05 1.72 -2.15
C ALA A 170 16.61 0.33 -2.63
N VAL A 171 15.57 0.27 -3.46
CA VAL A 171 14.93 -0.98 -3.88
C VAL A 171 15.45 -1.53 -5.20
N SER A 172 15.18 -2.81 -5.45
CA SER A 172 15.30 -3.44 -6.77
C SER A 172 13.92 -3.85 -7.31
N GLN A 173 13.78 -4.99 -7.99
CA GLN A 173 12.52 -5.41 -8.60
C GLN A 173 11.44 -5.77 -7.57
N ALA A 174 10.18 -5.75 -8.00
CA ALA A 174 9.01 -6.12 -7.18
C ALA A 174 8.87 -5.29 -5.88
N ALA A 175 9.20 -4.00 -5.95
CA ALA A 175 9.12 -3.07 -4.84
C ALA A 175 8.36 -1.77 -5.19
N PRO A 176 7.06 -1.85 -5.56
CA PRO A 176 6.34 -0.68 -6.06
C PRO A 176 6.04 0.36 -4.97
N MET A 177 6.12 1.64 -5.36
CA MET A 177 5.41 2.74 -4.71
C MET A 177 4.18 3.08 -5.56
N ARG A 178 3.03 3.24 -4.92
CA ARG A 178 1.78 3.59 -5.62
C ARG A 178 0.91 4.51 -4.80
N ARG A 179 0.40 5.59 -5.38
CA ARG A 179 -0.51 6.52 -4.67
C ARG A 179 0.13 7.09 -3.41
N VAL A 180 1.39 7.50 -3.50
CA VAL A 180 2.08 8.16 -2.41
C VAL A 180 2.22 9.64 -2.71
N ILE A 181 1.82 10.49 -1.76
CA ILE A 181 2.18 11.91 -1.76
C ILE A 181 3.43 12.05 -0.92
N MET A 182 4.58 12.19 -1.57
CA MET A 182 5.88 12.34 -0.96
C MET A 182 6.26 13.82 -0.88
N ASN A 183 6.25 14.38 0.33
CA ASN A 183 6.67 15.74 0.61
C ASN A 183 8.10 15.73 1.15
N GLY A 184 9.07 16.01 0.28
CA GLY A 184 10.50 16.01 0.58
C GLY A 184 11.34 15.23 -0.44
N THR A 185 12.62 15.05 -0.12
CA THR A 185 13.58 14.37 -1.01
C THR A 185 13.63 12.88 -0.71
N VAL A 186 13.60 12.07 -1.78
CA VAL A 186 13.84 10.62 -1.74
C VAL A 186 15.04 10.26 -2.57
N THR A 187 15.85 9.32 -2.07
CA THR A 187 16.91 8.69 -2.84
C THR A 187 16.55 7.26 -3.18
N LEU A 188 16.79 6.88 -4.44
CA LEU A 188 16.52 5.55 -4.94
C LEU A 188 17.74 4.62 -4.77
N GLN A 189 18.84 5.13 -4.23
CA GLN A 189 20.00 4.37 -3.81
C GLN A 189 20.37 4.78 -2.40
N ASP A 190 20.73 3.79 -1.58
CA ASP A 190 21.47 4.04 -0.36
C ASP A 190 22.94 4.32 -0.74
N TYR A 191 23.25 5.60 -0.85
CA TYR A 191 24.60 6.09 -1.17
C TYR A 191 25.55 6.07 0.01
N CYS A 192 25.09 5.75 1.22
CA CYS A 192 25.96 5.64 2.39
C CYS A 192 26.86 4.41 2.28
N ASN A 193 26.35 3.36 1.62
CA ASN A 193 27.10 2.15 1.28
C ASN A 193 27.49 2.03 -0.22
N GLN A 194 27.00 2.94 -1.07
CA GLN A 194 27.30 3.04 -2.52
C GLN A 194 27.11 1.75 -3.33
N GLY A 195 26.33 0.79 -2.82
CA GLY A 195 26.05 -0.48 -3.47
C GLY A 195 25.14 -0.35 -4.68
N PHE A 196 25.17 -1.35 -5.57
CA PHE A 196 24.30 -1.37 -6.74
C PHE A 196 22.83 -1.54 -6.37
N VAL A 197 21.96 -0.95 -7.17
CA VAL A 197 20.49 -1.01 -7.06
C VAL A 197 19.89 -1.16 -8.46
N SER A 198 18.78 -1.90 -8.57
CA SER A 198 18.21 -2.30 -9.87
C SER A 198 16.68 -2.23 -9.85
N GLY A 199 16.16 -1.08 -9.44
CA GLY A 199 14.73 -0.75 -9.41
C GLY A 199 14.15 -0.58 -10.82
N GLY A 200 12.93 -0.08 -10.96
CA GLY A 200 11.90 0.05 -9.94
C GLY A 200 10.62 0.58 -10.58
N PHE A 201 9.57 0.74 -9.78
CA PHE A 201 8.24 1.07 -10.28
C PHE A 201 7.54 2.09 -9.38
N PHE A 202 7.20 3.25 -9.95
CA PHE A 202 6.35 4.29 -9.36
C PHE A 202 5.09 4.45 -10.23
N ALA A 203 3.94 4.65 -9.59
CA ALA A 203 2.74 5.02 -10.32
C ALA A 203 1.74 5.75 -9.46
N ASP A 204 1.09 6.76 -10.05
CA ASP A 204 -0.01 7.48 -9.40
C ASP A 204 0.52 8.27 -8.19
N ASP A 205 1.77 8.74 -8.21
CA ASP A 205 2.47 9.34 -7.07
C ASP A 205 2.66 10.86 -7.24
N GLU A 206 2.87 11.59 -6.14
CA GLU A 206 3.28 12.99 -6.15
C GLU A 206 4.60 13.16 -5.40
N PHE A 207 5.63 13.69 -6.06
CA PHE A 207 6.91 14.04 -5.44
C PHE A 207 7.03 15.55 -5.35
N ASN A 208 6.68 16.09 -4.18
CA ASN A 208 6.44 17.51 -3.93
C ASN A 208 7.52 18.11 -3.03
N GLY A 209 8.00 19.31 -3.37
CA GLY A 209 8.88 20.10 -2.51
C GLY A 209 10.26 19.48 -2.25
N GLY A 210 10.71 18.62 -3.16
CA GLY A 210 11.96 17.88 -3.04
C GLY A 210 12.48 17.37 -4.39
N VAL A 211 13.41 16.42 -4.33
CA VAL A 211 14.03 15.83 -5.52
C VAL A 211 13.95 14.31 -5.43
N VAL A 212 13.68 13.65 -6.56
CA VAL A 212 13.93 12.22 -6.71
C VAL A 212 15.39 12.02 -7.12
N ILE A 213 16.21 11.58 -6.18
CA ILE A 213 17.63 11.30 -6.38
C ILE A 213 17.77 9.88 -6.94
N ASN A 214 18.01 9.77 -8.24
CA ASN A 214 18.25 8.49 -8.90
C ASN A 214 19.57 7.85 -8.45
N ALA A 215 20.62 8.68 -8.36
CA ALA A 215 21.99 8.25 -8.09
C ALA A 215 22.38 7.05 -8.98
N GLY A 216 22.81 5.94 -8.38
CA GLY A 216 23.22 4.71 -9.04
C GLY A 216 22.10 3.76 -9.49
N GLN A 217 20.81 4.15 -9.40
CA GLN A 217 19.72 3.33 -9.93
C GLN A 217 19.86 3.08 -11.43
N GLN A 218 20.05 1.81 -11.75
CA GLN A 218 20.31 1.32 -13.10
C GLN A 218 19.18 1.68 -14.07
N GLN A 219 17.94 1.39 -13.68
CA GLN A 219 16.75 1.71 -14.45
C GLN A 219 15.58 2.02 -13.52
N PHE A 220 14.54 2.66 -14.05
CA PHE A 220 13.29 2.88 -13.32
C PHE A 220 12.14 3.17 -14.28
N PHE A 221 10.92 2.77 -13.91
CA PHE A 221 9.71 3.12 -14.62
C PHE A 221 8.74 3.89 -13.72
N THR A 222 8.36 5.09 -14.16
CA THR A 222 7.37 5.94 -13.51
C THR A 222 6.21 6.18 -14.48
N ARG A 223 4.97 6.24 -13.97
CA ARG A 223 3.81 6.57 -14.77
C ARG A 223 2.72 7.30 -14.01
N ASN A 224 2.00 8.20 -14.68
CA ASN A 224 0.88 8.95 -14.12
C ASN A 224 1.22 9.60 -12.77
N SER A 225 2.42 10.17 -12.62
CA SER A 225 2.89 10.80 -11.40
C SER A 225 3.18 12.28 -11.62
N ASN A 226 3.26 13.05 -10.54
CA ASN A 226 3.84 14.39 -10.55
C ASN A 226 5.28 14.29 -10.00
N VAL A 227 6.25 14.79 -10.75
CA VAL A 227 7.67 14.77 -10.37
C VAL A 227 8.21 16.19 -10.45
N ASP A 228 8.52 16.81 -9.30
CA ASP A 228 9.11 18.15 -9.28
C ASP A 228 10.51 18.19 -9.92
N SER A 229 11.35 17.20 -9.60
CA SER A 229 12.72 17.11 -10.09
C SER A 229 13.26 15.68 -10.02
N TRP A 230 14.11 15.33 -10.99
CA TRP A 230 14.80 14.04 -11.09
C TRP A 230 16.27 14.24 -11.43
N THR A 231 17.19 13.70 -10.62
CA THR A 231 18.61 14.10 -10.69
C THR A 231 19.36 13.64 -11.93
N ASN A 232 19.28 12.36 -12.28
CA ASN A 232 20.10 11.74 -13.32
C ASN A 232 19.49 10.41 -13.82
N SER A 233 20.09 9.85 -14.87
CA SER A 233 19.82 8.49 -15.36
C SER A 233 21.10 7.65 -15.34
N VAL A 234 20.98 6.33 -15.30
CA VAL A 234 22.11 5.41 -15.47
C VAL A 234 21.99 4.65 -16.80
N TRP A 235 21.08 3.68 -16.91
CA TRP A 235 20.88 2.91 -18.13
C TRP A 235 19.54 3.17 -18.82
N ASN A 236 18.44 3.27 -18.07
CA ASN A 236 17.12 3.49 -18.68
C ASN A 236 16.07 4.01 -17.69
N GLN A 237 15.68 5.27 -17.82
CA GLN A 237 14.70 5.93 -16.99
C GLN A 237 13.48 6.27 -17.85
N VAL A 238 12.37 5.60 -17.58
CA VAL A 238 11.15 5.69 -18.40
C VAL A 238 10.06 6.43 -17.63
N PHE A 239 9.50 7.45 -18.26
CA PHE A 239 8.41 8.27 -17.75
C PHE A 239 7.22 8.20 -18.71
N LEU A 240 6.02 7.95 -18.19
CA LEU A 240 4.82 7.74 -19.00
C LEU A 240 3.62 8.45 -18.40
N GLY A 241 3.23 9.57 -19.02
CA GLY A 241 2.14 10.40 -18.49
C GLY A 241 2.50 11.10 -17.19
N ASP A 242 3.78 11.38 -16.95
CA ASP A 242 4.25 12.05 -15.74
C ASP A 242 4.35 13.56 -15.95
N ASN A 243 3.71 14.33 -15.08
CA ASN A 243 3.89 15.77 -15.03
C ASN A 243 5.28 16.08 -14.46
N GLY A 244 5.99 17.04 -15.06
CA GLY A 244 7.32 17.46 -14.59
C GLY A 244 8.46 16.49 -14.89
N ALA A 245 8.20 15.41 -15.64
CA ALA A 245 9.26 14.52 -16.12
C ALA A 245 10.36 15.29 -16.87
N PRO A 246 11.63 14.82 -16.81
CA PRO A 246 12.72 15.38 -17.61
C PRO A 246 12.39 15.43 -19.10
N THR A 247 13.12 16.25 -19.86
CA THR A 247 13.01 16.22 -21.32
C THR A 247 13.53 14.90 -21.87
N ALA A 248 12.82 14.32 -22.85
CA ALA A 248 13.27 13.13 -23.56
C ALA A 248 14.65 13.35 -24.19
N ASP A 249 15.61 12.50 -23.84
CA ASP A 249 17.02 12.69 -24.25
C ASP A 249 17.76 11.34 -24.41
N PHE A 250 17.03 10.24 -24.56
CA PHE A 250 17.60 8.89 -24.65
C PHE A 250 18.69 8.77 -25.72
N GLY A 251 19.81 8.13 -25.35
CA GLY A 251 20.95 7.91 -26.24
C GLY A 251 21.83 9.13 -26.50
N LYS A 252 21.59 10.25 -25.80
CA LYS A 252 22.42 11.47 -25.86
C LYS A 252 23.12 11.71 -24.53
N THR A 253 22.81 12.79 -23.82
CA THR A 253 23.41 13.12 -22.52
C THR A 253 22.79 12.27 -21.41
N ASN A 254 21.49 12.00 -21.50
CA ASN A 254 20.74 11.20 -20.53
C ASN A 254 20.14 9.94 -21.18
N GLN A 255 19.59 9.05 -20.35
CA GLN A 255 18.86 7.84 -20.76
C GLN A 255 17.38 7.96 -20.40
N TYR A 256 16.78 9.11 -20.73
CA TYR A 256 15.38 9.42 -20.47
C TYR A 256 14.49 9.09 -21.67
N THR A 257 13.62 8.11 -21.50
CA THR A 257 12.48 7.84 -22.39
C THR A 257 11.23 8.46 -21.79
N VAL A 258 10.63 9.42 -22.46
CA VAL A 258 9.51 10.21 -21.91
C VAL A 258 8.36 10.22 -22.89
N LEU A 259 7.20 9.77 -22.43
CA LEU A 259 5.96 9.76 -23.19
C LEU A 259 4.93 10.66 -22.47
N PRO A 260 4.22 11.53 -23.20
CA PRO A 260 3.38 12.56 -22.58
C PRO A 260 2.12 12.01 -21.89
N THR A 261 1.69 10.80 -22.23
CA THR A 261 0.45 10.20 -21.73
C THR A 261 0.62 8.69 -21.56
N THR A 262 -0.04 8.09 -20.56
CA THR A 262 -0.25 6.64 -20.52
C THR A 262 -1.46 6.27 -21.37
N PRO A 263 -1.30 5.54 -22.50
CA PRO A 263 -2.41 5.33 -23.46
C PRO A 263 -3.62 4.62 -22.85
N LEU A 264 -3.36 3.63 -21.99
CA LEU A 264 -4.39 2.88 -21.29
C LEU A 264 -3.81 2.41 -19.95
N SER A 265 -4.50 2.70 -18.86
CA SER A 265 -4.14 2.18 -17.54
C SER A 265 -5.34 2.01 -16.64
N GLN A 266 -5.17 1.22 -15.59
CA GLN A 266 -6.08 1.15 -14.46
C GLN A 266 -5.22 1.02 -13.22
N SER A 267 -5.41 1.90 -12.23
CA SER A 267 -4.68 1.82 -10.96
C SER A 267 -5.10 0.57 -10.18
N GLU A 268 -4.19 0.10 -9.33
CA GLU A 268 -4.40 -1.11 -8.51
C GLU A 268 -5.60 -0.91 -7.55
N PRO A 269 -6.51 -1.89 -7.43
CA PRO A 269 -7.54 -1.86 -6.39
C PRO A 269 -6.93 -1.88 -4.98
N PHE A 270 -7.43 -1.06 -4.07
CA PHE A 270 -6.87 -0.94 -2.72
C PHE A 270 -7.94 -1.04 -1.64
N LEU A 271 -7.54 -1.56 -0.47
CA LEU A 271 -8.37 -1.64 0.72
C LEU A 271 -8.41 -0.25 1.40
N TYR A 272 -9.59 0.18 1.82
CA TYR A 272 -9.75 1.42 2.59
C TYR A 272 -10.91 1.30 3.59
N THR A 273 -10.97 2.22 4.54
CA THR A 273 -12.10 2.39 5.46
C THR A 273 -12.90 3.62 5.09
N ASP A 274 -14.21 3.50 5.00
CA ASP A 274 -15.09 4.65 4.77
C ASP A 274 -15.29 5.47 6.07
N PRO A 275 -15.96 6.64 6.01
CA PRO A 275 -16.17 7.49 7.19
C PRO A 275 -16.94 6.82 8.35
N THR A 276 -17.62 5.70 8.12
CA THR A 276 -18.30 4.92 9.17
C THR A 276 -17.40 3.86 9.80
N GLY A 277 -16.17 3.69 9.29
CA GLY A 277 -15.20 2.67 9.71
C GLY A 277 -15.35 1.34 9.00
N ASP A 278 -16.25 1.23 8.02
CA ASP A 278 -16.47 0.00 7.27
C ASP A 278 -15.39 -0.20 6.19
N TYR A 279 -14.89 -1.43 6.10
CA TYR A 279 -13.90 -1.80 5.08
C TYR A 279 -14.55 -1.95 3.71
N ASN A 280 -13.87 -1.39 2.72
CA ASN A 280 -14.23 -1.44 1.31
C ASN A 280 -12.95 -1.66 0.48
N VAL A 281 -13.13 -2.17 -0.74
CA VAL A 281 -12.07 -2.18 -1.75
C VAL A 281 -12.48 -1.20 -2.84
N PHE A 282 -11.67 -0.19 -3.05
CA PHE A 282 -11.85 0.73 -4.16
C PHE A 282 -11.25 0.11 -5.43
N VAL A 283 -12.02 0.13 -6.52
CA VAL A 283 -11.59 -0.33 -7.84
C VAL A 283 -11.57 0.90 -8.75
N PRO A 284 -10.39 1.48 -9.01
CA PRO A 284 -10.23 2.61 -9.94
C PRO A 284 -10.84 2.33 -11.31
N ALA A 285 -11.39 3.37 -11.95
CA ALA A 285 -11.85 3.28 -13.33
C ALA A 285 -10.67 3.16 -14.31
N VAL A 286 -10.91 2.53 -15.46
CA VAL A 286 -9.96 2.52 -16.57
C VAL A 286 -9.78 3.96 -17.08
N GLN A 287 -8.53 4.35 -17.29
CA GLN A 287 -8.13 5.65 -17.81
C GLN A 287 -7.49 5.51 -19.19
N HIS A 288 -7.80 6.43 -20.08
CA HIS A 288 -7.21 6.52 -21.42
C HIS A 288 -6.42 7.82 -21.53
N ASN A 289 -5.24 7.74 -22.14
CA ASN A 289 -4.33 8.88 -22.31
C ASN A 289 -4.13 9.68 -21.01
N SER A 290 -3.99 8.99 -19.88
CA SER A 290 -3.90 9.62 -18.57
C SER A 290 -2.58 10.35 -18.39
N VAL A 291 -2.63 11.42 -17.59
CA VAL A 291 -1.48 12.23 -17.18
C VAL A 291 -1.64 12.60 -15.71
N GLY A 292 -0.57 12.42 -14.93
CA GLY A 292 -0.54 12.68 -13.51
C GLY A 292 -1.44 11.76 -12.66
N PRO A 293 -1.46 11.97 -11.35
CA PRO A 293 -2.20 11.12 -10.42
C PRO A 293 -3.71 11.22 -10.62
N SER A 294 -4.36 10.06 -10.57
CA SER A 294 -5.80 9.87 -10.73
C SER A 294 -6.65 10.53 -9.64
N TYR A 295 -6.08 10.77 -8.46
CA TYR A 295 -6.73 11.44 -7.34
C TYR A 295 -6.48 12.96 -7.27
N ALA A 296 -5.54 13.50 -8.04
CA ALA A 296 -5.17 14.92 -7.96
C ALA A 296 -6.32 15.87 -8.37
N GLY A 297 -7.25 15.39 -9.21
CA GLY A 297 -8.42 16.14 -9.67
C GLY A 297 -9.64 16.12 -8.72
N GLY A 298 -9.50 15.55 -7.52
CA GLY A 298 -10.59 15.39 -6.56
C GLY A 298 -11.00 13.92 -6.38
N ALA A 299 -12.31 13.64 -6.33
CA ALA A 299 -12.80 12.28 -6.17
C ALA A 299 -12.39 11.41 -7.38
N GLU A 300 -11.51 10.45 -7.15
CA GLU A 300 -11.10 9.50 -8.17
C GLU A 300 -12.30 8.74 -8.74
N ALA A 301 -12.35 8.61 -10.06
CA ALA A 301 -13.37 7.80 -10.72
C ALA A 301 -13.12 6.31 -10.44
N GLY A 302 -14.16 5.61 -9.98
CA GLY A 302 -14.08 4.18 -9.69
C GLY A 302 -15.34 3.67 -8.99
N ARG A 303 -15.24 2.49 -8.38
CA ARG A 303 -16.32 1.90 -7.59
C ARG A 303 -15.80 1.33 -6.28
N SER A 304 -16.57 1.50 -5.21
CA SER A 304 -16.30 0.87 -3.92
C SER A 304 -17.08 -0.42 -3.78
N ILE A 305 -16.37 -1.51 -3.50
CA ILE A 305 -16.97 -2.82 -3.24
C ILE A 305 -16.87 -3.10 -1.74
N PRO A 306 -17.99 -3.29 -1.03
CA PRO A 306 -17.95 -3.53 0.41
C PRO A 306 -17.30 -4.88 0.72
N ILE A 307 -16.53 -4.93 1.81
CA ILE A 307 -15.72 -6.11 2.19
C ILE A 307 -16.54 -7.40 2.28
N ARG A 308 -17.84 -7.31 2.61
CA ARG A 308 -18.77 -8.47 2.64
C ARG A 308 -18.87 -9.22 1.29
N ARG A 309 -18.53 -8.57 0.17
CA ARG A 309 -18.46 -9.18 -1.17
C ARG A 309 -17.16 -9.95 -1.41
N PHE A 310 -16.20 -9.93 -0.48
CA PHE A 310 -14.90 -10.61 -0.60
C PHE A 310 -14.82 -11.84 0.29
N PHE A 311 -14.42 -12.97 -0.30
CA PHE A 311 -13.92 -14.11 0.43
C PHE A 311 -12.50 -13.82 0.88
N ILE A 312 -12.28 -13.80 2.20
CA ILE A 312 -10.97 -13.58 2.80
C ILE A 312 -10.40 -14.96 3.09
N ALA A 313 -9.35 -15.32 2.35
CA ALA A 313 -8.64 -16.58 2.51
C ALA A 313 -7.31 -16.35 3.23
N ASN A 314 -6.88 -17.37 3.96
CA ASN A 314 -5.59 -17.47 4.62
C ASN A 314 -4.90 -18.77 4.18
N PRO A 315 -3.62 -18.99 4.52
CA PRO A 315 -2.89 -20.20 4.13
C PRO A 315 -3.57 -21.54 4.45
N SER A 316 -4.42 -21.60 5.48
CA SER A 316 -5.15 -22.83 5.83
C SER A 316 -6.48 -22.99 5.09
N THR A 317 -6.85 -22.02 4.24
CA THR A 317 -8.09 -22.06 3.47
C THR A 317 -7.93 -23.03 2.30
N PRO A 318 -8.76 -24.10 2.21
CA PRO A 318 -8.64 -25.06 1.12
C PRO A 318 -8.91 -24.43 -0.25
N VAL A 319 -8.16 -24.85 -1.26
CA VAL A 319 -8.31 -24.40 -2.66
C VAL A 319 -9.75 -24.55 -3.16
N TRP A 320 -10.44 -25.64 -2.81
CA TRP A 320 -11.83 -25.85 -3.23
C TRP A 320 -12.79 -24.78 -2.67
N ALA A 321 -12.51 -24.25 -1.47
CA ALA A 321 -13.33 -23.20 -0.86
C ALA A 321 -13.10 -21.85 -1.55
N ILE A 322 -11.85 -21.55 -1.92
CA ILE A 322 -11.51 -20.38 -2.75
C ILE A 322 -12.24 -20.46 -4.09
N ASN A 323 -12.14 -21.61 -4.79
CA ASN A 323 -12.80 -21.82 -6.08
C ASN A 323 -14.32 -21.71 -5.99
N ALA A 324 -14.94 -22.29 -4.95
CA ALA A 324 -16.37 -22.17 -4.72
C ALA A 324 -16.78 -20.71 -4.49
N ALA A 325 -16.04 -19.96 -3.68
CA ALA A 325 -16.34 -18.55 -3.42
C ALA A 325 -16.29 -17.70 -4.71
N LEU A 326 -15.27 -17.91 -5.55
CA LEU A 326 -15.14 -17.27 -6.86
C LEU A 326 -16.30 -17.67 -7.79
N ALA A 327 -16.65 -18.96 -7.84
CA ALA A 327 -17.77 -19.47 -8.64
C ALA A 327 -19.13 -18.90 -8.20
N PHE A 328 -19.30 -18.59 -6.91
CA PHE A 328 -20.48 -17.88 -6.37
C PHE A 328 -20.41 -16.35 -6.51
N GLY A 329 -19.43 -15.82 -7.25
CA GLY A 329 -19.34 -14.40 -7.59
C GLY A 329 -18.79 -13.52 -6.46
N ARG A 330 -18.10 -14.09 -5.47
CA ARG A 330 -17.34 -13.30 -4.50
C ARG A 330 -15.99 -12.88 -5.10
N ASN A 331 -15.51 -11.72 -4.70
CA ASN A 331 -14.11 -11.34 -4.93
C ASN A 331 -13.21 -12.07 -3.92
N LEU A 332 -11.89 -12.02 -4.09
CA LEU A 332 -10.92 -12.71 -3.23
C LEU A 332 -9.95 -11.71 -2.60
N ILE A 333 -9.69 -11.87 -1.31
CA ILE A 333 -8.54 -11.30 -0.62
C ILE A 333 -7.72 -12.46 -0.08
N LEU A 334 -6.45 -12.53 -0.46
CA LEU A 334 -5.47 -13.41 0.14
C LEU A 334 -4.76 -12.64 1.24
N THR A 335 -4.95 -13.05 2.48
CA THR A 335 -4.22 -12.50 3.62
C THR A 335 -2.73 -12.89 3.54
N PRO A 336 -1.81 -12.13 4.17
CA PRO A 336 -0.38 -12.38 4.07
C PRO A 336 0.01 -13.78 4.55
N GLY A 337 0.56 -14.59 3.64
CA GLY A 337 1.09 -15.92 3.91
C GLY A 337 1.51 -16.65 2.64
N VAL A 338 2.02 -17.87 2.79
CA VAL A 338 2.35 -18.80 1.70
C VAL A 338 1.21 -19.80 1.56
N TYR A 339 0.71 -20.00 0.34
CA TYR A 339 -0.40 -20.90 0.02
C TYR A 339 0.15 -22.04 -0.83
N ASP A 340 -0.06 -23.29 -0.38
CA ASP A 340 0.39 -24.52 -1.06
C ASP A 340 -0.72 -25.16 -1.90
#